data_AF-A0A7V8XVH3-F1
#
_entry.id   AF-A0A7V8XVH3-F1
#
_cell.length_a   1.000
_cell.length_b   1.000
_cell.length_c   1.000
_cell.angle_alpha   90.00
_cell.angle_beta   90.00
_cell.angle_gamma   90.00
#
_symmetry.space_group_name_H-M   'P 1'
#
loop_
_entity.id
_entity.type
_entity.pdbx_description
1 polymer ?
#
loop_
_entity_poly.entity_id
_entity_poly.type
_entity_poly.pdbx_seq_one_letter_code
_entity_poly.pdbx_strand_id
1 'polypeptide(L)' 'MKVAEVRDLAVDDLRQRVKELDDQLFRLRIQKSMGQIEAAQKLKVLRRDLARVQTVLREKESA' A
#
# COMPACT_ATOMS: atom_id res chain seq x y z
N MET A 1 4.20 -2.18 7.20
CA MET A 1 3.26 -3.29 7.46
C MET A 1 4.01 -4.63 7.61
N LYS A 2 3.54 -5.58 8.45
CA LYS A 2 4.09 -6.96 8.49
C LYS A 2 3.35 -7.83 7.47
N VAL A 3 4.08 -8.69 6.76
CA VAL A 3 3.50 -9.54 5.69
C VAL A 3 2.54 -10.60 6.24
N ALA A 4 2.74 -11.05 7.49
CA ALA A 4 1.87 -12.03 8.14
C ALA A 4 0.42 -11.54 8.25
N GLU A 5 0.21 -10.31 8.73
CA GLU A 5 -1.11 -9.69 8.87
C GLU A 5 -1.83 -9.52 7.51
N VAL A 6 -1.06 -9.37 6.42
CA VAL A 6 -1.61 -9.25 5.06
C VAL A 6 -2.05 -10.61 4.51
N ARG A 7 -1.39 -11.71 4.91
CA ARG A 7 -1.77 -13.05 4.45
C ARG A 7 -3.06 -13.56 5.11
N ASP A 8 -3.36 -13.11 6.32
CA ASP A 8 -4.57 -13.52 7.04
C ASP A 8 -5.85 -12.80 6.56
N LEU A 9 -5.70 -11.71 5.79
CA LEU A 9 -6.84 -10.94 5.24
C LEU A 9 -7.51 -11.66 4.07
N ALA A 10 -8.81 -11.46 3.90
CA ALA A 10 -9.56 -11.95 2.75
C ALA A 10 -9.14 -11.23 1.46
N VAL A 11 -9.39 -11.86 0.30
CA VAL A 11 -9.06 -11.28 -1.02
C VAL A 11 -9.76 -9.94 -1.24
N ASP A 12 -11.01 -9.80 -0.79
CA ASP A 12 -11.76 -8.55 -0.90
C ASP A 12 -11.21 -7.46 0.01
N ASP A 13 -10.81 -7.80 1.24
CA ASP A 13 -10.14 -6.86 2.16
C ASP A 13 -8.81 -6.39 1.59
N LEU A 14 -8.04 -7.29 0.95
CA LEU A 14 -6.80 -6.94 0.27
C LEU A 14 -7.03 -5.94 -0.87
N ARG A 15 -8.07 -6.16 -1.69
CA ARG A 15 -8.46 -5.23 -2.77
C ARG A 15 -8.88 -3.87 -2.23
N GLN A 16 -9.63 -3.85 -1.13
CA GLN A 16 -10.02 -2.61 -0.46
C GLN A 16 -8.78 -1.88 0.07
N ARG A 17 -7.84 -2.62 0.68
CA ARG A 17 -6.59 -2.06 1.21
C ARG A 17 -5.70 -1.47 0.12
N VAL A 18 -5.65 -2.09 -1.06
CA VAL A 18 -4.94 -1.53 -2.22
C VAL A 18 -5.51 -0.17 -2.60
N LYS A 19 -6.83 -0.03 -2.68
CA LYS A 19 -7.48 1.25 -2.99
C LYS A 19 -7.16 2.32 -1.94
N GLU A 20 -7.27 1.99 -0.66
CA GLU A 20 -6.94 2.91 0.43
C GLU A 20 -5.48 3.38 0.38
N LEU A 21 -4.55 2.46 0.12
CA LEU A 21 -3.12 2.78 0.02
C LEU A 21 -2.81 3.64 -1.21
N ASP A 22 -3.52 3.45 -2.32
CA ASP A 22 -3.33 4.26 -3.53
C ASP A 22 -3.86 5.69 -3.34
N ASP A 23 -5.00 5.86 -2.68
CA ASP A 23 -5.52 7.17 -2.28
C ASP A 23 -4.56 7.91 -1.33
N GLN A 24 -4.00 7.20 -0.35
CA GLN A 24 -2.99 7.77 0.54
C GLN A 24 -1.70 8.15 -0.20
N LEU A 25 -1.27 7.33 -1.16
CA LEU A 25 -0.13 7.64 -2.04
C LEU A 25 -0.39 8.87 -2.91
N PHE A 26 -1.63 9.06 -3.38
CA PHE A 26 -2.02 10.24 -4.15
C PHE A 26 -1.92 11.51 -3.29
N ARG A 27 -2.48 11.48 -2.07
CA ARG A 27 -2.38 12.58 -1.11
C ARG A 27 -0.93 12.91 -0.74
N LEU A 28 -0.11 11.89 -0.47
CA LEU A 28 1.32 12.07 -0.18
C LEU A 28 2.12 12.58 -1.37
N ARG A 29 1.73 12.23 -2.61
CA ARG A 29 2.34 12.79 -3.83
C ARG A 29 2.09 14.29 -3.94
N ILE A 30 0.87 14.73 -3.62
CA ILE A 30 0.52 16.15 -3.59
C ILE A 30 1.28 16.87 -2.47
N GLN A 31 1.30 16.31 -1.25
CA GLN A 31 2.08 16.89 -0.14
C GLN A 31 3.57 16.99 -0.46
N LYS A 32 4.13 15.97 -1.14
CA LYS A 32 5.50 15.99 -1.63
C LYS A 32 5.71 17.09 -2.67
N SER A 33 4.78 17.31 -3.61
CA SER A 33 4.89 18.42 -4.57
C SER A 33 4.76 19.79 -3.91
N MET A 34 4.07 19.89 -2.78
CA MET A 34 4.04 21.10 -1.94
C MET A 34 5.33 21.33 -1.13
N GLY A 35 6.34 20.46 -1.25
CA GLY A 35 7.65 20.64 -0.62
C GLY A 35 7.80 20.04 0.77
N GLN A 36 6.85 19.23 1.26
CA GLN A 36 6.98 18.56 2.55
C GLN A 36 7.94 17.36 2.46
N ILE A 37 9.14 17.51 3.05
CA ILE A 37 10.20 16.50 3.01
C ILE A 37 9.82 15.24 3.82
N GLU A 38 9.06 15.39 4.90
CA GLU A 38 8.56 14.26 5.71
C GLU A 38 7.68 13.28 4.89
N ALA A 39 6.95 13.81 3.90
CA ALA A 39 6.12 12.99 3.01
C ALA A 39 6.98 12.07 2.12
N ALA A 40 8.23 12.44 1.81
CA ALA A 40 9.09 11.65 0.93
C ALA A 40 9.50 10.30 1.55
N GLN A 41 9.77 10.26 2.87
CA GLN A 41 10.04 9.00 3.56
C GLN A 41 8.80 8.12 3.66
N LYS A 42 7.65 8.71 4.05
CA LYS A 42 6.37 7.99 4.13
C LYS A 42 5.95 7.41 2.78
N LEU A 43 6.21 8.12 1.68
CA LEU A 43 5.94 7.65 0.32
C LEU A 43 6.69 6.35 -0.01
N LYS A 44 7.96 6.22 0.39
CA LYS A 44 8.74 4.98 0.17
C LYS A 44 8.17 3.80 0.96
N VAL A 45 7.75 4.04 2.20
CA VAL A 45 7.15 3.01 3.06
C VAL A 45 5.82 2.55 2.47
N LEU A 46 4.92 3.49 2.13
CA LEU A 46 3.62 3.16 1.55
C LEU A 46 3.73 2.39 0.23
N ARG A 47 4.65 2.75 -0.66
CA ARG A 47 4.87 1.99 -1.90
C ARG A 47 5.27 0.54 -1.64
N ARG A 48 6.13 0.30 -0.64
CA ARG A 48 6.53 -1.07 -0.26
C ARG A 48 5.37 -1.84 0.34
N ASP A 49 4.55 -1.18 1.16
CA ASP A 49 3.37 -1.81 1.74
C ASP A 49 2.33 -2.15 0.65
N LEU A 50 2.07 -1.24 -0.31
CA LEU A 50 1.23 -1.52 -1.49
C LEU A 50 1.76 -2.73 -2.29
N ALA A 51 3.05 -2.76 -2.58
CA ALA A 51 3.66 -3.85 -3.33
C ALA A 51 3.49 -5.20 -2.61
N ARG A 52 3.65 -5.24 -1.28
CA ARG A 52 3.43 -6.46 -0.48
C ARG A 52 1.99 -6.93 -0.55
N VAL A 53 1.02 -6.03 -0.43
CA VAL A 53 -0.41 -6.36 -0.55
C VAL A 53 -0.73 -6.90 -1.93
N GLN A 54 -0.20 -6.27 -2.99
CA GLN A 54 -0.38 -6.75 -4.36
C GLN A 54 0.26 -8.12 -4.61
N THR A 55 1.44 -8.37 -4.04
CA THR A 55 2.09 -9.69 -4.12
C THR A 55 1.22 -10.76 -3.46
N VAL A 56 0.72 -10.53 -2.25
CA VAL A 56 -0.14 -11.50 -1.55
C VAL A 56 -1.47 -11.70 -2.26
N LEU A 57 -2.07 -10.62 -2.80
CA LEU A 57 -3.28 -10.72 -3.61
C LEU A 57 -3.03 -11.62 -4.83
N ARG A 58 -1.90 -11.43 -5.51
CA ARG A 58 -1.52 -12.27 -6.65
C ARG A 58 -1.29 -13.72 -6.24
N GLU A 59 -0.55 -13.95 -5.15
CA GLU A 59 -0.33 -15.29 -4.58
C GLU A 59 -1.66 -16.00 -4.33
N LYS A 60 -2.67 -15.31 -3.77
CA LYS A 60 -4.01 -15.85 -3.50
C LYS A 60 -4.86 -16.06 -4.76
N GLU A 61 -4.71 -15.24 -5.80
CA GLU A 61 -5.43 -15.42 -7.07
C GLU A 61 -4.85 -16.56 -7.92
N SER A 62 -3.56 -16.88 -7.74
CA SER A 62 -2.88 -17.97 -8.46
C SER A 62 -2.83 -19.31 -7.70
N ALA A 63 -3.37 -19.36 -6.49
CA ALA A 63 -3.52 -20.58 -5.67
C ALA A 63 -4.92 -21.18 -5.88
#